data_AF-A0A7T5RV62-F1
#
_entry.id   AF-A0A7T5RV62-F1
#
_cell.length_a   1.000
_cell.length_b   1.000
_cell.length_c   1.000
_cell.angle_alpha   90.00
_cell.angle_beta   90.00
_cell.angle_gamma   90.00
#
_symmetry.space_group_name_H-M   'P 1'
#
loop_
_entity.id
_entity.type
_entity.pdbx_description
1 polymer ?
#
loop_
_entity_poly.entity_id
_entity_poly.type
_entity_poly.pdbx_seq_one_letter_code
_entity_poly.pdbx_strand_id
1 'polypeptide(L)' 'MTTSTLRKFLSIVFAIVAIALVGYAAIQVFTGNPVPSKIRSFDECAAAGYPIQDSYPERCSVPGGDTFTNQ' A
#
# COMPACT_ATOMS: atom_id res chain seq x y z
N MET A 1 42.15 -12.49 -24.17
CA MET A 1 42.30 -11.47 -23.11
C MET A 1 40.99 -10.70 -22.83
N THR A 2 39.82 -11.35 -22.85
CA THR A 2 38.50 -10.66 -22.72
C THR A 2 37.60 -11.24 -21.62
N THR A 3 37.97 -12.38 -21.03
CA THR A 3 37.15 -13.07 -20.01
C THR A 3 37.15 -12.37 -18.65
N SER A 4 38.21 -11.64 -18.31
CA SER A 4 38.35 -10.95 -17.01
C SER A 4 37.54 -9.66 -16.92
N THR A 5 37.47 -8.88 -18.01
CA THR A 5 36.66 -7.66 -18.08
C THR A 5 35.17 -7.97 -18.15
N LEU A 6 34.77 -9.00 -18.90
CA LEU A 6 33.38 -9.44 -19.01
C LEU A 6 32.83 -9.99 -17.69
N ARG A 7 33.60 -10.81 -16.95
CA ARG A 7 33.20 -11.31 -15.62
C ARG A 7 33.07 -10.18 -14.60
N LYS A 8 34.01 -9.23 -14.59
CA LYS A 8 33.94 -8.05 -13.71
C LYS A 8 32.73 -7.18 -14.04
N PHE A 9 32.44 -6.98 -15.32
CA PHE A 9 31.26 -6.23 -15.76
C PHE A 9 29.96 -6.94 -15.34
N LEU A 10 29.87 -8.26 -15.53
CA LEU A 10 28.75 -9.09 -15.06
C LEU A 10 28.57 -9.02 -13.54
N SER A 11 29.65 -9.08 -12.75
CA SER A 11 29.58 -8.91 -11.29
C SER A 11 29.10 -7.53 -10.88
N ILE A 12 29.53 -6.47 -11.58
CA ILE A 12 29.09 -5.09 -11.31
C ILE A 12 27.61 -4.93 -11.64
N VAL A 13 27.16 -5.42 -12.80
CA VAL A 13 25.75 -5.38 -13.20
C VAL A 13 24.90 -6.16 -12.20
N PHE A 14 25.34 -7.36 -11.79
CA PHE A 14 24.63 -8.16 -10.80
C PHE A 14 24.55 -7.46 -9.44
N ALA A 15 25.63 -6.82 -8.98
CA ALA A 15 25.63 -6.05 -7.75
C ALA A 15 24.67 -4.85 -7.82
N ILE A 16 24.64 -4.12 -8.94
CA ILE A 16 23.71 -3.01 -9.15
C ILE A 16 22.26 -3.50 -9.14
N VAL A 17 21.96 -4.61 -9.82
CA VAL A 17 20.63 -5.21 -9.85
C VAL A 17 20.23 -5.67 -8.45
N ALA A 18 21.13 -6.30 -7.70
CA ALA A 18 20.86 -6.72 -6.32
C ALA A 18 20.57 -5.51 -5.41
N ILE A 19 21.35 -4.44 -5.52
CA ILE A 19 21.13 -3.20 -4.76
C ILE A 19 19.79 -2.55 -5.15
N ALA A 20 19.44 -2.53 -6.44
CA ALA A 20 18.17 -1.99 -6.92
C ALA A 20 16.97 -2.81 -6.40
N LEU A 21 17.06 -4.14 -6.40
CA LEU A 21 16.02 -5.02 -5.86
C LEU A 21 15.84 -4.87 -4.35
N VAL A 22 16.94 -4.79 -3.61
CA VAL A 22 16.90 -4.54 -2.15
C VAL A 22 16.32 -3.16 -1.85
N GLY A 23 16.73 -2.13 -2.59
CA GLY A 23 16.18 -0.77 -2.46
C GLY A 23 14.68 -0.73 -2.77
N TYR A 24 14.24 -1.38 -3.84
CA TYR A 24 12.83 -1.47 -4.21
C TYR A 24 12.00 -2.21 -3.14
N ALA A 25 12.49 -3.34 -2.63
CA ALA A 25 11.84 -4.09 -1.56
C ALA A 25 11.78 -3.28 -0.25
N ALA A 26 12.86 -2.57 0.10
CA ALA A 26 12.89 -1.69 1.27
C ALA A 26 11.84 -0.57 1.14
N ILE A 27 11.73 0.06 -0.03
CA ILE A 27 10.68 1.06 -0.28
C ILE A 27 9.30 0.43 -0.07
N GLN A 28 8.99 -0.75 -0.62
CA GLN A 28 7.68 -1.40 -0.40
C GLN A 28 7.36 -1.69 1.07
N VAL A 29 8.38 -1.97 1.90
CA VAL A 29 8.20 -2.22 3.34
C VAL A 29 8.05 -0.92 4.14
N PHE A 30 8.83 0.12 3.81
CA PHE A 30 8.84 1.39 4.55
C PHE A 30 7.80 2.39 4.07
N THR A 31 7.55 2.45 2.76
CA THR A 31 6.34 3.03 2.18
C THR A 31 5.30 1.92 2.16
N GLY A 32 4.94 1.42 3.35
CA GLY A 32 3.78 0.56 3.51
C GLY A 32 2.68 1.21 2.70
N ASN A 33 2.18 0.48 1.68
CA ASN A 33 1.10 0.96 0.84
C ASN A 33 0.11 1.61 1.81
N PRO A 34 -0.22 2.91 1.68
CA PRO A 34 -1.46 3.35 2.27
C PRO A 34 -2.46 2.49 1.51
N VAL A 35 -2.82 1.34 2.11
CA VAL A 35 -4.04 0.63 1.79
C VAL A 35 -5.01 1.80 1.74
N PRO A 36 -5.53 2.16 0.56
CA PRO A 36 -6.45 3.27 0.55
C PRO A 36 -7.51 2.78 1.52
N SER A 37 -7.63 3.46 2.66
CA SER A 37 -8.73 3.34 3.60
C SER A 37 -9.95 3.94 2.91
N LYS A 38 -10.15 3.55 1.65
CA LYS A 38 -11.34 3.69 0.87
C LYS A 38 -12.24 2.67 1.51
N ILE A 39 -12.79 3.07 2.64
CA ILE A 39 -13.88 2.40 3.30
C ILE A 39 -14.87 2.04 2.19
N ARG A 40 -15.20 0.75 2.10
CA ARG A 40 -16.11 0.23 1.06
C ARG A 40 -17.41 -0.27 1.65
N SER A 41 -17.51 -0.33 2.97
CA SER A 41 -18.64 -0.88 3.70
C SER A 41 -18.95 -0.10 4.96
N PHE A 42 -20.15 -0.32 5.49
CA PHE A 42 -20.57 0.20 6.79
C PHE A 42 -19.65 -0.29 7.92
N ASP A 43 -19.30 -1.57 7.94
CA ASP A 43 -18.44 -2.15 8.98
C ASP A 43 -17.05 -1.54 9.02
N GLU A 44 -16.45 -1.28 7.84
CA GLU A 44 -15.15 -0.60 7.76
C GLU A 44 -15.25 0.86 8.25
N CYS A 45 -16.38 1.52 7.98
CA CYS A 45 -16.65 2.88 8.45
C CYS A 45 -16.79 2.92 9.99
N ALA A 46 -17.56 1.99 10.55
CA ALA A 46 -17.78 1.86 11.98
C ALA A 46 -16.50 1.46 12.72
N ALA A 47 -15.74 0.50 12.19
CA ALA A 47 -14.47 0.06 12.76
C ALA A 47 -13.39 1.15 12.75
N ALA A 48 -13.46 2.06 11.77
CA ALA A 48 -12.61 3.25 11.71
C ALA A 48 -13.03 4.34 12.72
N GLY A 49 -14.15 4.15 13.45
CA GLY A 49 -14.62 5.09 14.48
C GLY A 49 -15.34 6.32 13.93
N TYR A 50 -15.81 6.26 12.68
CA TYR A 50 -16.59 7.34 12.08
C TYR A 50 -18.01 7.41 12.66
N PRO A 51 -18.65 8.60 12.63
CA PRO A 51 -19.97 8.78 13.24
C PRO A 51 -21.03 7.92 12.54
N ILE A 52 -21.72 7.12 13.36
CA ILE A 52 -22.91 6.39 12.97
C ILE A 52 -24.13 7.28 13.28
N GLN A 53 -25.00 7.42 12.29
CA GLN A 53 -26.26 8.12 12.40
C GLN A 53 -27.32 7.14 12.90
N ASP A 54 -28.02 7.51 13.96
CA ASP A 54 -29.18 6.80 14.49
C ASP A 54 -30.41 6.98 13.56
N SER A 55 -30.29 6.55 12.30
CA SER A 55 -31.38 6.46 11.33
C SER A 55 -31.72 5.00 11.05
N TYR A 56 -32.91 4.71 10.50
CA TYR A 56 -33.22 3.37 9.97
C TYR A 56 -33.34 3.42 8.44
N PRO A 57 -32.51 2.66 7.70
CA PRO A 57 -31.36 1.90 8.17
C PRO A 57 -30.22 2.77 8.73
N GLU A 58 -29.36 2.17 9.54
CA GLU A 58 -28.19 2.82 10.14
C GLU A 58 -27.23 3.29 9.04
N ARG A 59 -26.58 4.46 9.24
CA ARG A 59 -25.65 5.00 8.25
C ARG A 59 -24.38 5.49 8.91
N CYS A 60 -23.22 5.19 8.32
CA CYS A 60 -21.93 5.69 8.78
C CYS A 60 -21.35 6.67 7.76
N SER A 61 -20.94 7.86 8.21
CA SER A 61 -20.48 8.94 7.33
C SER A 61 -19.00 9.25 7.54
N VAL A 62 -18.22 9.16 6.47
CA VAL A 62 -16.82 9.61 6.47
C VAL A 62 -16.79 11.13 6.30
N PRO A 63 -16.14 11.91 7.19
CA PRO A 63 -16.03 13.36 7.06
C PRO A 63 -15.41 13.77 5.73
N GLY A 64 -16.18 14.49 4.90
CA GLY A 64 -15.75 14.91 3.56
C GLY A 64 -15.72 13.80 2.51
N GLY A 65 -16.30 12.64 2.80
CA GLY A 65 -16.32 11.46 1.92
C GLY A 65 -17.68 10.81 1.79
N ASP A 66 -17.66 9.51 1.49
CA ASP A 66 -18.85 8.71 1.24
C ASP A 66 -19.61 8.37 2.53
N THR A 67 -20.89 8.08 2.39
CA THR A 67 -21.75 7.54 3.47
C THR A 67 -22.17 6.13 3.12
N PHE A 68 -22.01 5.21 4.07
CA PHE A 68 -22.31 3.79 3.92
C PHE A 68 -23.56 3.45 4.72
N THR A 69 -24.47 2.68 4.14
CA THR A 69 -25.72 2.25 4.78
C THR A 69 -25.61 0.79 5.18
N ASN A 70 -26.10 0.45 6.38
CA ASN A 70 -26.22 -0.93 6.85
C ASN A 70 -27.43 -1.58 6.11
N GLN A 71 -27.14 -2.41 5.12
CA GLN A 71 -28.11 -3.05 4.21
C GLN A 71 -28.38 -4.49 4.63
#